data_AF-A0A349W4R6-F1
#
_entry.id   AF-A0A349W4R6-F1
#
_cell.length_a   1.000
_cell.length_b   1.000
_cell.length_c   1.000
_cell.angle_alpha   90.00
_cell.angle_beta   90.00
_cell.angle_gamma   90.00
#
_symmetry.space_group_name_H-M   'P 1'
#
loop_
_entity.id
_entity.type
_entity.pdbx_description
1 polymer ?
#
loop_
_entity_poly.entity_id
_entity_poly.type
_entity_poly.pdbx_seq_one_letter_code
_entity_poly.pdbx_strand_id
1 'polypeptide(L)'
;MKTKKFIASMLFIGLCLVSQAQTNRNSKPESDPDNLAKEYFSQIMGVAVSATTNTKLYQFVYEWLGTPYRLGGDSKRGIDCSKFSYELYDKVFNTSLGYNSRNQYSQVKTVEKN
;
A
#
# COMPACT_ATOMS: atom_id res chain seq x y z
N MET A 1 -49.46 48.77 9.79
CA MET A 1 -49.17 47.43 9.20
C MET A 1 -47.83 47.32 8.47
N LYS A 2 -47.08 48.40 8.20
CA LYS A 2 -45.80 48.34 7.45
C LYS A 2 -44.60 47.94 8.31
N THR A 3 -44.56 48.31 9.59
CA THR A 3 -43.43 48.02 10.50
C THR A 3 -43.29 46.54 10.88
N LYS A 4 -44.40 45.80 11.00
CA LYS A 4 -44.39 44.34 11.28
C LYS A 4 -43.84 43.52 10.10
N LYS A 5 -43.98 44.02 8.86
CA LYS A 5 -43.41 43.39 7.65
C LYS A 5 -41.90 43.61 7.55
N PHE A 6 -41.40 44.76 8.01
CA PHE A 6 -39.96 45.04 8.08
C PHE A 6 -39.26 44.19 9.15
N ILE A 7 -39.87 44.01 10.33
CA ILE A 7 -39.32 43.17 11.39
C ILE A 7 -39.29 41.69 10.95
N ALA A 8 -40.35 41.20 10.28
CA ALA A 8 -40.39 39.85 9.73
C ALA A 8 -39.34 39.63 8.61
N SER A 9 -39.10 40.65 7.78
CA SER A 9 -38.05 40.61 6.74
C SER A 9 -36.64 40.62 7.32
N MET A 10 -36.41 41.32 8.44
CA MET A 10 -35.11 41.37 9.11
C MET A 10 -34.80 40.08 9.87
N LEU A 11 -35.82 39.40 10.40
CA LEU A 11 -35.69 38.08 11.04
C LEU A 11 -35.38 36.96 10.03
N PHE A 12 -35.88 37.07 8.80
CA PHE A 12 -35.65 36.08 7.74
C PHE A 12 -34.24 36.16 7.14
N ILE A 13 -33.67 37.36 7.03
CA ILE A 13 -32.31 37.59 6.53
C ILE A 13 -31.25 37.18 7.57
N GLY A 14 -31.55 37.33 8.87
CA GLY A 14 -30.68 36.86 9.96
C GLY A 14 -30.51 35.34 10.00
N LEU A 15 -31.52 34.57 9.56
CA LEU A 15 -31.46 33.11 9.54
C LEU A 15 -30.56 32.56 8.40
N CYS A 16 -30.33 33.33 7.35
CA CYS A 16 -29.49 32.90 6.21
C CYS A 16 -27.97 33.08 6.44
N LEU A 17 -27.56 33.95 7.37
CA LEU A 17 -26.14 34.16 7.66
C LEU A 17 -25.54 33.09 8.59
N VAL A 18 -26.37 32.34 9.31
CA VAL A 18 -25.91 31.24 10.19
C VAL A 18 -25.64 29.95 9.42
N SER A 19 -26.16 29.82 8.18
CA SER A 19 -25.99 28.63 7.35
C SER A 19 -24.67 28.57 6.56
N GLN A 20 -23.87 29.65 6.55
CA GLN A 20 -22.55 29.68 5.92
C GLN A 20 -21.39 29.46 6.91
N ALA A 21 -21.64 28.83 8.05
CA ALA A 21 -20.59 28.10 8.78
C ALA A 21 -20.25 26.79 8.01
N GLN A 22 -19.97 26.90 6.71
CA GLN A 22 -19.35 25.82 5.96
C GLN A 22 -17.88 25.81 6.39
N THR A 23 -17.61 24.97 7.40
CA THR A 23 -16.27 24.51 7.72
C THR A 23 -15.61 24.13 6.40
N ASN A 24 -14.40 24.63 6.21
CA ASN A 24 -13.56 24.29 5.07
C ASN A 24 -13.46 22.76 5.05
N ARG A 25 -14.25 22.10 4.19
CA ARG A 25 -14.04 20.68 3.90
C ARG A 25 -12.79 20.64 3.05
N ASN A 26 -11.65 20.73 3.73
CA ASN A 26 -10.42 20.19 3.22
C ASN A 26 -10.77 18.75 2.85
N SER A 27 -10.83 18.46 1.55
CA SER A 27 -11.08 17.12 1.04
C SER A 27 -10.01 16.23 1.66
N LYS A 28 -10.35 15.58 2.77
CA LYS A 28 -9.55 14.50 3.34
C LYS A 28 -9.32 13.56 2.17
N PRO A 29 -8.06 13.30 1.75
CA PRO A 29 -7.83 12.36 0.68
C PRO A 29 -8.52 11.07 1.11
N GLU A 30 -9.38 10.58 0.22
CA GLU A 30 -10.06 9.30 0.38
C GLU A 30 -9.01 8.28 0.82
N SER A 31 -9.29 7.60 1.94
CA SER A 31 -8.36 6.64 2.53
C SER A 31 -8.27 5.41 1.62
N ASP A 32 -7.48 5.54 0.57
CA ASP A 32 -7.12 4.43 -0.31
C ASP A 32 -6.28 3.44 0.52
N PRO A 33 -6.81 2.23 0.80
CA PRO A 33 -6.11 1.25 1.62
C PRO A 33 -4.73 0.88 1.06
N ASP A 34 -4.52 1.01 -0.25
CA ASP A 34 -3.22 0.76 -0.88
C ASP A 34 -2.20 1.83 -0.49
N ASN A 35 -2.61 3.09 -0.30
CA ASN A 35 -1.69 4.15 0.12
C ASN A 35 -1.27 3.98 1.59
N LEU A 36 -2.17 3.50 2.45
CA LEU A 36 -1.84 3.19 3.84
C LEU A 36 -0.79 2.07 3.95
N ALA A 37 -0.95 0.99 3.18
CA ALA A 37 0.02 -0.11 3.16
C ALA A 37 1.40 0.37 2.65
N LYS A 38 1.45 1.23 1.63
CA LYS A 38 2.70 1.79 1.09
C LYS A 38 3.43 2.64 2.13
N GLU A 39 2.72 3.53 2.82
CA GLU A 39 3.31 4.37 3.87
C GLU A 39 3.85 3.51 5.01
N TYR A 40 3.08 2.50 5.44
CA TYR A 40 3.50 1.53 6.46
C TYR A 40 4.80 0.82 6.06
N PHE A 41 4.86 0.24 4.86
CA PHE A 41 6.06 -0.45 4.39
C PHE A 41 7.25 0.48 4.18
N SER A 42 7.01 1.72 3.73
CA SER A 42 8.08 2.70 3.59
C SER A 42 8.75 3.01 4.93
N GLN A 43 7.95 3.15 5.98
CA GLN A 43 8.42 3.44 7.33
C GLN A 43 9.19 2.27 7.94
N ILE A 44 8.63 1.07 7.92
CA ILE A 44 9.24 -0.08 8.61
C ILE A 44 10.46 -0.64 7.88
N MET A 45 10.46 -0.59 6.53
CA MET A 45 11.54 -1.14 5.71
C MET A 45 12.59 -0.08 5.35
N GLY A 46 12.32 1.21 5.60
CA GLY A 46 13.23 2.31 5.28
C GLY A 46 13.46 2.53 3.78
N VAL A 47 12.47 2.18 2.94
CA VAL A 47 12.53 2.29 1.47
C VAL A 47 11.43 3.18 0.94
N ALA A 48 11.71 4.01 -0.05
CA ALA A 48 10.67 4.84 -0.67
C ALA A 48 9.76 3.97 -1.56
N VAL A 49 8.57 3.61 -1.05
CA VAL A 49 7.56 2.87 -1.81
C VAL A 49 6.76 3.86 -2.66
N SER A 50 6.93 3.81 -3.98
CA SER A 50 6.17 4.65 -4.93
C SER A 50 4.70 4.21 -5.04
N ALA A 51 3.82 5.11 -5.52
CA ALA A 51 2.41 4.82 -5.77
C ALA A 51 2.17 3.61 -6.71
N THR A 52 3.10 3.33 -7.63
CA THR A 52 3.03 2.20 -8.60
C THR A 52 3.59 0.88 -8.03
N THR A 53 3.92 0.85 -6.74
CA THR A 53 4.66 -0.27 -6.16
C THR A 53 3.76 -1.44 -5.82
N ASN A 54 4.22 -2.67 -6.12
CA ASN A 54 3.51 -3.90 -5.79
C ASN A 54 3.53 -4.15 -4.28
N THR A 55 2.49 -3.74 -3.57
CA THR A 55 2.34 -3.92 -2.11
C THR A 55 2.42 -5.38 -1.67
N LYS A 56 2.00 -6.33 -2.51
CA LYS A 56 2.11 -7.78 -2.23
C LYS A 56 3.56 -8.24 -2.09
N LEU A 57 4.48 -7.64 -2.86
CA LEU A 57 5.90 -7.95 -2.74
C LEU A 57 6.44 -7.57 -1.35
N TYR A 58 6.11 -6.37 -0.87
CA TYR A 58 6.57 -5.89 0.43
C TYR A 58 5.93 -6.65 1.57
N GLN A 59 4.63 -6.96 1.47
CA GLN A 59 3.95 -7.85 2.40
C GLN A 59 4.63 -9.22 2.46
N PHE A 60 4.93 -9.84 1.31
CA PHE A 60 5.63 -11.11 1.26
C PHE A 60 7.01 -11.02 1.95
N VAL A 61 7.82 -10.02 1.59
CA VAL A 61 9.15 -9.84 2.20
C VAL A 61 9.03 -9.65 3.71
N TYR A 62 8.09 -8.81 4.16
CA TYR A 62 7.84 -8.57 5.58
C TYR A 62 7.47 -9.86 6.33
N GLU A 63 6.57 -10.68 5.77
CA GLU A 63 6.18 -11.95 6.37
C GLU A 63 7.33 -12.95 6.52
N TRP A 64 8.28 -12.93 5.58
CA TRP A 64 9.42 -13.85 5.57
C TRP A 64 10.67 -13.30 6.27
N LEU A 65 10.71 -12.00 6.55
CA LEU A 65 11.80 -11.36 7.26
C LEU A 65 12.02 -12.06 8.62
N GLY A 66 13.27 -12.39 8.92
CA GLY A 66 13.64 -13.11 10.15
C GLY A 66 13.47 -14.64 10.10
N THR A 67 12.93 -15.21 9.02
CA THR A 67 12.95 -16.68 8.83
C THR A 67 14.40 -17.16 8.76
N PRO A 68 14.83 -18.14 9.59
CA PRO A 68 16.19 -18.64 9.55
C PRO A 68 16.55 -19.23 8.18
N TYR A 69 17.82 -19.13 7.78
CA TYR A 69 18.29 -19.88 6.62
C TYR A 69 18.43 -21.36 6.97
N ARG A 70 17.98 -22.25 6.08
CA ARG A 70 18.21 -23.70 6.19
C ARG A 70 18.34 -24.28 4.79
N LEU A 71 19.48 -24.92 4.47
CA LEU A 71 19.71 -25.57 3.18
C LEU A 71 18.62 -26.62 2.90
N GLY A 72 17.97 -26.55 1.72
CA GLY A 72 16.84 -27.41 1.37
C GLY A 72 15.56 -27.11 2.16
N GLY A 73 15.53 -26.00 2.89
CA GLY A 73 14.37 -25.59 3.67
C GLY A 73 13.28 -24.93 2.83
N ASP A 74 12.04 -25.12 3.24
CA ASP A 74 10.83 -24.73 2.50
C ASP A 74 9.71 -24.16 3.38
N SER A 75 10.02 -23.77 4.62
CA SER A 75 9.01 -23.32 5.59
C SER A 75 9.52 -22.19 6.48
N LYS A 76 8.62 -21.63 7.31
CA LYS A 76 8.96 -20.60 8.31
C LYS A 76 9.91 -21.07 9.41
N ARG A 77 10.16 -22.38 9.55
CA ARG A 77 11.20 -22.92 10.45
C ARG A 77 12.61 -22.84 9.85
N GLY A 78 12.70 -22.62 8.55
CA GLY A 78 13.94 -22.45 7.84
C GLY A 78 13.76 -22.65 6.34
N ILE A 79 14.29 -21.73 5.55
CA ILE A 79 14.16 -21.69 4.08
C ILE A 79 15.52 -21.46 3.42
N ASP A 80 15.74 -22.02 2.22
CA ASP A 80 16.92 -21.71 1.41
C ASP A 80 16.68 -20.61 0.37
N CYS A 81 17.74 -20.21 -0.32
CA CYS A 81 17.69 -19.12 -1.29
C CYS A 81 16.79 -19.44 -2.48
N SER A 82 16.92 -20.62 -3.08
CA SER A 82 16.11 -21.03 -4.23
C SER A 82 14.64 -21.15 -3.89
N LYS A 83 14.32 -21.73 -2.73
CA LYS A 83 12.94 -21.92 -2.31
C LYS A 83 12.30 -20.59 -1.92
N PHE A 84 13.05 -19.68 -1.30
CA PHE A 84 12.57 -18.31 -1.06
C PHE A 84 12.22 -17.59 -2.37
N SER A 85 13.11 -17.62 -3.37
CA SER A 85 12.85 -17.06 -4.70
C SER A 85 11.64 -17.72 -5.37
N TYR A 86 11.52 -19.05 -5.28
CA TYR A 86 10.35 -19.78 -5.79
C TYR A 86 9.05 -19.29 -5.16
N GLU A 87 8.97 -19.25 -3.83
CA GLU A 87 7.75 -18.85 -3.10
C GLU A 87 7.36 -17.40 -3.42
N LEU A 88 8.34 -16.52 -3.58
CA LEU A 88 8.12 -15.11 -3.94
C LEU A 88 7.49 -14.99 -5.33
N TYR A 89 8.07 -15.64 -6.32
CA TYR A 89 7.57 -15.59 -7.69
C TYR A 89 6.22 -16.28 -7.85
N ASP A 90 6.01 -17.40 -7.17
CA ASP A 90 4.75 -18.13 -7.19
C ASP A 90 3.62 -17.31 -6.54
N LYS A 91 3.83 -16.77 -5.34
CA LYS A 91 2.77 -16.10 -4.57
C LYS A 91 2.52 -14.64 -4.96
N VAL A 92 3.56 -13.93 -5.39
CA VAL A 92 3.45 -12.49 -5.72
C VAL A 92 3.19 -12.28 -7.21
N PHE A 93 3.83 -13.08 -8.07
CA PHE A 93 3.82 -12.89 -9.51
C PHE A 93 3.16 -14.05 -10.28
N ASN A 94 2.62 -15.04 -9.57
CA ASN A 94 1.95 -16.20 -10.16
C ASN A 94 2.82 -16.90 -11.23
N THR A 95 4.13 -16.95 -10.97
CA THR A 95 5.17 -17.46 -11.87
C THR A 95 5.92 -18.61 -11.19
N SER A 96 5.86 -19.80 -11.79
CA SER A 96 6.57 -20.97 -11.26
C SER A 96 8.02 -20.99 -11.73
N LEU A 97 8.94 -21.15 -10.78
CA LEU A 97 10.37 -21.25 -11.03
C LEU A 97 10.87 -22.70 -10.88
N GLY A 98 12.08 -22.97 -11.36
CA GLY A 98 12.77 -24.23 -11.13
C GLY A 98 13.04 -24.51 -9.65
N TYR A 99 13.18 -25.80 -9.31
CA TYR A 99 13.28 -26.26 -7.92
C TYR A 99 14.55 -25.80 -7.19
N ASN A 100 15.66 -25.64 -7.89
CA ASN A 100 16.94 -25.17 -7.34
C ASN A 100 17.48 -23.97 -8.12
N SER A 101 18.47 -23.28 -7.55
CA SER A 101 19.06 -22.08 -8.14
C SER A 101 19.63 -22.28 -9.55
N ARG A 102 20.17 -23.46 -9.85
CA ARG A 102 20.68 -23.80 -11.19
C ARG A 102 19.55 -23.86 -12.21
N ASN A 103 18.41 -24.48 -11.88
CA ASN A 103 17.26 -24.51 -12.76
C ASN A 103 16.65 -23.11 -12.92
N GLN A 104 16.57 -22.32 -11.85
CA GLN A 104 16.10 -20.94 -11.91
C GLN A 104 16.97 -20.10 -12.85
N TYR A 105 18.28 -20.24 -12.77
CA TYR A 105 19.21 -19.55 -13.66
C TYR A 105 19.01 -19.90 -15.15
N SER A 106 18.63 -21.15 -15.47
CA SER A 106 18.35 -21.53 -16.86
C SER A 106 17.05 -20.92 -17.43
N GLN A 107 16.23 -20.28 -16.60
CA GLN A 107 14.94 -19.70 -16.98
C GLN A 107 14.98 -18.17 -17.15
N VAL A 108 16.15 -17.53 -16.99
CA VAL A 108 16.26 -16.06 -17.09
C VAL A 108 16.97 -15.62 -18.36
N LYS A 109 16.67 -14.41 -18.82
CA LYS A 109 17.49 -13.70 -19.79
C LYS A 109 18.71 -13.13 -19.07
N THR A 110 19.91 -13.51 -19.48
CA THR A 110 21.15 -13.00 -18.87
C THR A 110 21.33 -11.50 -19.18
N VAL A 111 21.81 -10.77 -18.18
CA VAL A 111 22.19 -9.35 -18.31
C VAL A 111 23.70 -9.29 -18.24
N GLU A 112 24.33 -8.73 -19.27
CA GLU A 112 25.78 -8.58 -19.30
C GLU A 112 26.24 -7.58 -18.23
N LYS A 113 27.42 -7.84 -17.68
CA LYS A 113 28.06 -6.91 -16.75
C LYS A 113 28.67 -5.78 -17.56
N ASN A 114 28.24 -4.55 -17.31
CA ASN A 114 28.87 -3.34 -17.84
C ASN A 114 30.28 -3.15 -17.27
#